data_AF-A0A444I0X0-F1
#
_entry.id   AF-A0A444I0X0-F1
#
_cell.length_a   1.000
_cell.length_b   1.000
_cell.length_c   1.000
_cell.angle_alpha   90.00
_cell.angle_beta   90.00
_cell.angle_gamma   90.00
#
_symmetry.space_group_name_H-M   'P 1'
#
loop_
_entity.id
_entity.type
_entity.pdbx_description
1 polymer ?
#
loop_
_entity_poly.entity_id
_entity_poly.type
_entity_poly.pdbx_seq_one_letter_code
_entity_poly.pdbx_strand_id
1 'polypeptide(L)'
;MGEAAIEVAEQQGSSNNPASANLPAEPGAAMPGSQLPPPPRVAIQLIEDELRSDLEKIPQEARVPMLLRALADTRIRAGHEFVYNRIFGSQISALKALNERGPIPDHDAMREFEPLKTQFPEVYGKYEFGDWAGWLERMSMVTHQNGVYAITPLGRDFLFYLVDTGLTENKPL
;
A
#
# COMPACT_ATOMS: atom_id res chain seq x y z
N MET A 1 -66.69 -18.02 41.07
CA MET A 1 -65.92 -16.94 41.72
C MET A 1 -65.34 -16.12 40.57
N GLY A 2 -66.03 -15.08 40.09
CA GLY A 2 -65.93 -13.68 40.56
C GLY A 2 -64.81 -12.98 39.78
N GLU A 3 -65.05 -12.39 38.61
CA GLU A 3 -65.46 -10.98 38.32
C GLU A 3 -64.52 -9.86 38.80
N ALA A 4 -64.15 -9.00 37.81
CA ALA A 4 -63.77 -7.56 37.79
C ALA A 4 -62.38 -7.30 37.14
N ALA A 5 -62.27 -6.87 35.86
CA ALA A 5 -62.52 -5.54 35.24
C ALA A 5 -61.31 -4.56 35.47
N ILE A 6 -60.73 -3.79 34.51
CA ILE A 6 -61.28 -2.74 33.62
C ILE A 6 -60.19 -2.24 32.59
N GLU A 7 -60.65 -1.84 31.38
CA GLU A 7 -60.21 -0.85 30.34
C GLU A 7 -58.76 -0.70 29.81
N VAL A 8 -58.51 -0.81 28.48
CA VAL A 8 -58.71 0.12 27.31
C VAL A 8 -57.55 1.10 27.08
N ALA A 9 -56.91 1.00 25.90
CA ALA A 9 -56.66 2.13 24.99
C ALA A 9 -56.04 1.65 23.66
N GLU A 10 -56.72 1.98 22.56
CA GLU A 10 -56.23 1.93 21.19
C GLU A 10 -55.03 2.88 20.98
N GLN A 11 -54.13 2.54 20.04
CA GLN A 11 -53.59 3.56 19.14
C GLN A 11 -53.10 2.95 17.82
N GLN A 12 -53.84 3.29 16.77
CA GLN A 12 -53.50 3.16 15.36
C GLN A 12 -52.32 4.09 15.02
N GLY A 13 -51.51 3.69 14.04
CA GLY A 13 -50.41 4.52 13.57
C GLY A 13 -49.76 4.03 12.27
N SER A 14 -50.56 3.82 11.22
CA SER A 14 -50.04 3.92 9.85
C SER A 14 -49.56 5.34 9.62
N SER A 15 -48.29 5.53 9.27
CA SER A 15 -47.85 6.77 8.64
C SER A 15 -46.94 6.45 7.47
N ASN A 16 -47.57 6.41 6.30
CA ASN A 16 -46.95 6.78 5.04
C ASN A 16 -46.16 8.07 5.27
N ASN A 17 -44.91 8.11 4.81
CA ASN A 17 -44.09 9.30 4.82
C ASN A 17 -44.15 9.95 3.42
N PRO A 18 -44.90 11.05 3.20
CA PRO A 18 -44.85 11.83 1.98
C PRO A 18 -44.05 13.10 2.26
N ALA A 19 -42.73 13.01 2.12
CA ALA A 19 -41.87 14.20 2.12
C ALA A 19 -40.78 14.07 1.04
N SER A 20 -41.17 13.59 -0.14
CA SER A 20 -40.44 13.82 -1.38
C SER A 20 -41.25 14.80 -2.22
N ALA A 21 -41.18 16.09 -1.90
CA ALA A 21 -41.67 17.14 -2.78
C ALA A 21 -40.95 18.47 -2.51
N ASN A 22 -40.03 18.82 -3.42
CA ASN A 22 -39.60 20.17 -3.79
C ASN A 22 -38.98 21.08 -2.71
N LEU A 23 -37.65 21.24 -2.80
CA LEU A 23 -36.97 22.48 -2.46
C LEU A 23 -36.12 22.94 -3.68
N PRO A 24 -36.11 24.24 -4.00
CA PRO A 24 -35.53 24.79 -5.22
C PRO A 24 -33.99 24.71 -5.24
N ALA A 25 -33.42 24.48 -6.41
CA ALA A 25 -31.98 24.52 -6.64
C ALA A 25 -31.44 25.95 -6.42
N GLU A 26 -30.60 26.13 -5.40
CA GLU A 26 -29.83 27.37 -5.25
C GLU A 26 -28.70 27.41 -6.31
N PRO A 27 -28.58 28.50 -7.09
CA PRO A 27 -27.46 28.70 -8.00
C PRO A 27 -26.26 29.20 -7.21
N GLY A 28 -25.32 28.31 -6.86
CA GLY A 28 -24.05 28.73 -6.27
C GLY A 28 -23.36 27.77 -5.31
N ALA A 29 -23.61 26.46 -5.37
CA ALA A 29 -22.86 25.49 -4.55
C ALA A 29 -21.40 25.40 -5.02
N ALA A 30 -20.54 26.22 -4.41
CA ALA A 30 -19.10 26.08 -4.47
C ALA A 30 -18.68 24.69 -3.97
N MET A 31 -17.81 24.02 -4.73
CA MET A 31 -17.26 22.70 -4.37
C MET A 31 -16.54 22.78 -3.00
N PRO A 32 -16.81 21.86 -2.07
CA PRO A 32 -16.06 21.80 -0.81
C PRO A 32 -14.63 21.30 -1.10
N GLY A 33 -13.62 22.11 -0.81
CA GLY A 33 -12.23 21.63 -0.70
C GLY A 33 -11.13 22.34 -1.48
N SER A 34 -11.33 23.54 -2.03
CA SER A 34 -10.23 24.28 -2.68
C SER A 34 -9.38 25.03 -1.65
N GLN A 35 -8.65 24.29 -0.80
CA GLN A 35 -7.47 24.85 -0.14
C GLN A 35 -6.36 24.90 -1.19
N LEU A 36 -5.93 26.11 -1.55
CA LEU A 36 -4.73 26.30 -2.37
C LEU A 36 -3.56 25.58 -1.70
N PRO A 37 -2.75 24.81 -2.43
CA PRO A 37 -1.58 24.16 -1.85
C PRO A 37 -0.64 25.21 -1.25
N PRO A 38 0.07 24.89 -0.15
CA PRO A 38 1.05 25.80 0.42
C PRO A 38 2.12 26.17 -0.62
N PRO A 39 2.75 27.36 -0.53
CA PRO A 39 3.76 27.78 -1.48
C PRO A 39 4.91 26.76 -1.59
N PRO A 40 5.38 26.43 -2.80
CA PRO A 40 6.47 25.49 -2.98
C PRO A 40 7.76 26.04 -2.36
N ARG A 41 8.58 25.12 -1.81
CA ARG A 41 9.95 25.44 -1.42
C ARG A 41 10.77 25.82 -2.66
N VAL A 42 11.80 26.65 -2.53
CA VAL A 42 12.63 27.10 -3.68
C VAL A 42 13.14 25.93 -4.54
N ALA A 43 13.63 24.86 -3.92
CA ALA A 43 14.09 23.68 -4.66
C ALA A 43 12.97 22.98 -5.45
N ILE A 44 11.74 22.98 -4.93
CA ILE A 44 10.57 22.45 -5.65
C ILE A 44 10.27 23.34 -6.85
N GLN A 45 10.28 24.67 -6.67
CA GLN A 45 10.00 25.62 -7.75
C GLN A 45 10.97 25.45 -8.93
N LEU A 46 12.26 25.27 -8.65
CA LEU A 46 13.27 25.03 -9.70
C LEU A 46 12.97 23.79 -10.53
N ILE A 47 12.60 22.68 -9.87
CA ILE A 47 12.23 21.43 -10.55
C ILE A 47 10.91 21.60 -11.31
N GLU A 48 9.91 22.28 -10.73
CA GLU A 48 8.63 22.55 -11.39
C GLU A 48 8.79 23.39 -12.67
N ASP A 49 9.67 24.39 -12.66
CA ASP A 49 9.92 25.23 -13.82
C ASP A 49 10.63 24.45 -14.95
N GLU A 50 11.58 23.58 -14.60
CA GLU A 50 12.20 22.66 -15.55
C GLU A 50 11.19 21.68 -16.15
N LEU A 51 10.39 21.01 -15.30
CA LEU A 51 9.36 20.08 -15.75
C LEU A 51 8.31 20.77 -16.63
N ARG A 52 7.95 22.04 -16.34
CA ARG A 52 7.04 22.82 -17.18
C ARG A 52 7.63 23.04 -18.57
N SER A 53 8.91 23.41 -18.66
CA SER A 53 9.60 23.57 -19.94
C SER A 53 9.66 22.27 -20.74
N ASP A 54 9.86 21.13 -20.08
CA ASP A 54 9.86 19.83 -20.75
C ASP A 54 8.47 19.40 -21.23
N LEU A 55 7.43 19.68 -20.44
CA LEU A 55 6.04 19.37 -20.83
C LEU A 55 5.58 20.17 -22.04
N GLU A 56 6.07 21.40 -22.24
CA GLU A 56 5.74 22.22 -23.41
C GLU A 56 6.16 21.56 -24.72
N LYS A 57 7.22 20.73 -24.70
CA LYS A 57 7.73 19.98 -25.86
C LYS A 57 6.85 18.78 -26.22
N ILE A 58 5.86 18.45 -25.39
CA ILE A 58 5.06 17.22 -25.47
C ILE A 58 3.61 17.57 -25.80
N PRO A 59 2.96 16.83 -26.72
CA PRO A 59 1.56 17.07 -27.08
C PRO A 59 0.66 17.10 -25.86
N GLN A 60 -0.29 18.04 -25.81
CA GLN A 60 -1.08 18.31 -24.62
C GLN A 60 -1.82 17.07 -24.10
N GLU A 61 -2.34 16.25 -25.02
CA GLU A 61 -3.03 15.00 -24.78
C GLU A 61 -2.14 13.90 -24.16
N ALA A 62 -0.82 13.98 -24.37
CA ALA A 62 0.15 13.01 -23.86
C ALA A 62 0.77 13.43 -22.51
N ARG A 63 0.63 14.69 -22.11
CA ARG A 63 1.26 15.24 -20.88
C ARG A 63 0.81 14.51 -19.62
N VAL A 64 -0.50 14.37 -19.41
CA VAL A 64 -1.03 13.72 -18.19
C VAL A 64 -0.63 12.24 -18.09
N PRO A 65 -0.81 11.40 -19.13
CA PRO A 65 -0.33 10.01 -19.10
C PRO A 65 1.15 9.88 -18.78
N MET A 66 1.98 10.75 -19.35
CA MET A 66 3.41 10.72 -19.13
C MET A 66 3.80 11.18 -17.72
N LEU A 67 3.20 12.25 -17.20
CA LEU A 67 3.39 12.69 -15.82
C LEU A 67 2.96 11.62 -14.81
N LEU A 68 1.85 10.94 -15.07
CA LEU A 68 1.39 9.84 -14.25
C LEU A 68 2.41 8.69 -14.24
N ARG A 69 2.96 8.35 -15.41
CA ARG A 69 4.01 7.32 -15.53
C ARG A 69 5.28 7.72 -14.77
N ALA A 70 5.75 8.95 -14.96
CA ALA A 70 6.94 9.46 -14.30
C ALA A 70 6.78 9.51 -12.77
N LEU A 71 5.61 9.94 -12.28
CA LEU A 71 5.29 9.95 -10.86
C LEU A 71 5.22 8.52 -10.29
N ALA A 72 4.62 7.58 -11.02
CA ALA A 72 4.57 6.18 -10.61
C ALA A 72 5.98 5.58 -10.50
N ASP A 73 6.83 5.78 -11.52
CA ASP A 73 8.23 5.30 -11.52
C ASP A 73 9.02 5.89 -10.34
N THR A 74 8.92 7.21 -10.15
CA THR A 74 9.59 7.91 -9.03
C THR A 74 9.16 7.35 -7.67
N ARG A 75 7.86 7.09 -7.49
CA ARG A 75 7.33 6.53 -6.23
C ARG A 75 7.80 5.10 -6.01
N ILE A 76 7.83 4.27 -7.06
CA ILE A 76 8.32 2.90 -6.98
C ILE A 76 9.81 2.88 -6.64
N ARG A 77 10.64 3.66 -7.34
CA ARG A 77 12.08 3.77 -7.06
C ARG A 77 12.35 4.23 -5.62
N ALA A 78 11.67 5.28 -5.15
CA ALA A 78 11.81 5.74 -3.77
C ALA A 78 11.35 4.68 -2.75
N GLY A 79 10.29 3.93 -3.05
CA GLY A 79 9.84 2.80 -2.25
C GLY A 79 10.89 1.68 -2.17
N HIS A 80 11.50 1.32 -3.31
CA HIS A 80 12.57 0.33 -3.34
C HIS A 80 13.82 0.77 -2.60
N GLU A 81 14.20 2.03 -2.69
CA GLU A 81 15.30 2.58 -1.88
C GLU A 81 14.99 2.47 -0.38
N PHE A 82 13.75 2.81 0.03
CA PHE A 82 13.32 2.68 1.41
C PHE A 82 13.37 1.22 1.91
N VAL A 83 12.90 0.27 1.09
CA VAL A 83 12.94 -1.17 1.35
C VAL A 83 14.39 -1.66 1.41
N TYR A 84 15.21 -1.31 0.43
CA TYR A 84 16.62 -1.71 0.36
C TYR A 84 17.37 -1.31 1.61
N ASN A 85 17.15 -0.09 2.13
CA ASN A 85 17.83 0.38 3.33
C ASN A 85 17.47 -0.39 4.61
N ARG A 86 16.38 -1.18 4.61
CA ARG A 86 15.84 -1.87 5.80
C ARG A 86 15.77 -3.38 5.69
N ILE A 87 15.80 -3.92 4.47
CA ILE A 87 15.75 -5.36 4.22
C ILE A 87 17.09 -6.02 4.58
N PHE A 88 17.02 -7.23 5.15
CA PHE A 88 18.18 -8.07 5.42
C PHE A 88 18.59 -8.88 4.20
N GLY A 89 19.88 -9.24 4.09
CA GLY A 89 20.38 -10.09 3.00
C GLY A 89 19.61 -11.41 2.89
N SER A 90 19.26 -12.02 4.02
CA SER A 90 18.44 -13.25 4.05
C SER A 90 17.05 -13.09 3.43
N GLN A 91 16.43 -11.92 3.61
CA GLN A 91 15.12 -11.64 3.05
C GLN A 91 15.22 -11.43 1.53
N ILE A 92 16.31 -10.81 1.05
CA ILE A 92 16.61 -10.75 -0.39
C ILE A 92 16.77 -12.16 -0.95
N SER A 93 17.54 -13.03 -0.28
CA SER A 93 17.68 -14.44 -0.70
C SER A 93 16.35 -15.18 -0.76
N ALA A 94 15.46 -14.96 0.23
CA ALA A 94 14.13 -15.55 0.23
C ALA A 94 13.25 -15.04 -0.92
N LEU A 95 13.29 -13.75 -1.25
CA LEU A 95 12.59 -13.20 -2.41
C LEU A 95 13.09 -13.84 -3.71
N LYS A 96 14.41 -14.04 -3.86
CA LYS A 96 14.97 -14.75 -5.02
C LYS A 96 14.49 -16.20 -5.10
N ALA A 97 14.50 -16.92 -3.98
CA ALA A 97 14.00 -18.28 -3.93
C ALA A 97 12.52 -18.38 -4.33
N LEU A 98 11.67 -17.45 -3.86
CA LEU A 98 10.27 -17.35 -4.27
C LEU A 98 10.11 -16.98 -5.75
N ASN A 99 10.98 -16.14 -6.28
CA ASN A 99 10.95 -15.77 -7.71
C ASN A 99 11.35 -16.94 -8.62
N GLU A 100 12.29 -17.78 -8.19
CA GLU A 100 12.78 -18.93 -8.94
C GLU A 100 11.85 -20.15 -8.83
N ARG A 101 11.40 -20.47 -7.61
CA ARG A 101 10.64 -21.70 -7.31
C ARG A 101 9.13 -21.50 -7.40
N GLY A 102 8.67 -20.25 -7.32
CA GLY A 102 7.26 -19.92 -7.19
C GLY A 102 6.77 -19.96 -5.73
N PRO A 103 5.44 -20.00 -5.52
CA PRO A 103 4.86 -20.00 -4.18
C PRO A 103 5.27 -21.22 -3.34
N ILE A 104 5.54 -21.03 -2.06
CA ILE A 104 5.94 -22.10 -1.12
C ILE A 104 5.06 -22.10 0.14
N PRO A 105 4.80 -23.26 0.75
CA PRO A 105 4.04 -23.36 1.99
C PRO A 105 4.85 -22.86 3.21
N ASP A 106 4.15 -22.54 4.30
CA ASP A 106 4.75 -21.98 5.53
C ASP A 106 5.90 -22.81 6.09
N HIS A 107 5.75 -24.13 6.11
CA HIS A 107 6.78 -25.02 6.65
C HIS A 107 8.08 -24.98 5.82
N ASP A 108 7.98 -24.75 4.51
CA ASP A 108 9.14 -24.60 3.64
C ASP A 108 9.77 -23.23 3.83
N ALA A 109 8.97 -22.16 3.95
CA ALA A 109 9.46 -20.82 4.25
C ALA A 109 10.18 -20.75 5.61
N MET A 110 9.64 -21.42 6.62
CA MET A 110 10.26 -21.50 7.95
C MET A 110 11.60 -22.24 7.93
N ARG A 111 11.72 -23.28 7.10
CA ARG A 111 12.98 -24.01 6.92
C ARG A 111 14.10 -23.16 6.30
N GLU A 112 13.75 -22.13 5.52
CA GLU A 112 14.72 -21.15 5.01
C GLU A 112 15.15 -20.14 6.10
N PHE A 113 14.31 -19.90 7.12
CA PHE A 113 14.59 -18.96 8.21
C PHE A 113 15.39 -19.58 9.37
N GLU A 114 15.09 -20.82 9.76
CA GLU A 114 15.69 -21.47 10.94
C GLU A 114 17.23 -21.49 10.96
N PRO A 115 17.93 -21.70 9.83
CA PRO A 115 19.40 -21.63 9.80
C PRO A 115 19.93 -20.24 10.16
N LEU A 116 19.19 -19.17 9.87
CA LEU A 116 19.59 -17.79 10.15
C LEU A 116 19.53 -17.51 11.65
N LYS A 117 18.51 -18.03 12.35
CA LYS A 117 18.39 -17.93 13.82
C LYS A 117 19.58 -18.60 14.52
N THR A 118 20.08 -19.69 13.94
CA THR A 118 21.25 -20.41 14.44
C THR A 118 22.57 -19.70 14.10
N GLN A 119 22.70 -19.16 12.88
CA GLN A 119 23.92 -18.52 12.41
C GLN A 119 24.15 -17.13 13.01
N PHE A 120 23.07 -16.39 13.29
CA PHE A 120 23.13 -15.00 13.77
C PHE A 120 22.18 -14.77 14.96
N PRO A 121 22.39 -15.47 16.09
CA PRO A 121 21.50 -15.43 17.25
C PRO A 121 21.39 -14.04 17.90
N GLU A 122 22.41 -13.20 17.77
CA GLU A 122 22.43 -11.83 18.30
C GLU A 122 21.41 -10.91 17.61
N VAL A 123 21.11 -11.17 16.33
CA VAL A 123 20.09 -10.46 15.58
C VAL A 123 18.78 -11.22 15.64
N TYR A 124 18.74 -12.46 15.16
CA TYR A 124 17.51 -13.23 15.01
C TYR A 124 17.02 -13.94 16.27
N GLY A 125 17.84 -14.03 17.34
CA GLY A 125 17.41 -14.67 18.58
C GLY A 125 16.26 -13.96 19.28
N LYS A 126 15.99 -12.70 18.93
CA LYS A 126 14.85 -11.91 19.41
C LYS A 126 13.68 -11.84 18.43
N TYR A 127 13.86 -12.30 17.20
CA TYR A 127 12.83 -12.26 16.16
C TYR A 127 12.25 -13.65 15.96
N GLU A 128 10.93 -13.72 15.91
CA GLU A 128 10.26 -14.93 15.45
C GLU A 128 10.10 -14.90 13.93
N PHE A 129 9.88 -16.06 13.31
CA PHE A 129 9.67 -16.17 11.87
C PHE A 129 8.58 -15.20 11.38
N GLY A 130 7.51 -15.03 12.16
CA GLY A 130 6.42 -14.09 11.85
C GLY A 130 6.85 -12.63 11.77
N ASP A 131 7.85 -12.19 12.55
CA ASP A 131 8.36 -10.81 12.45
C ASP A 131 9.17 -10.61 11.16
N TRP A 132 9.98 -11.61 10.83
CA TRP A 132 10.84 -11.64 9.66
C TRP A 132 10.03 -11.71 8.35
N ALA A 133 9.08 -12.64 8.27
CA ALA A 133 8.20 -12.80 7.10
C ALA A 133 7.15 -11.70 7.04
N GLY A 134 6.56 -11.34 8.18
CA GLY A 134 5.56 -10.28 8.28
C GLY A 134 6.10 -8.91 7.88
N TRP A 135 7.40 -8.65 7.99
CA TRP A 135 7.98 -7.44 7.43
C TRP A 135 7.91 -7.41 5.90
N LEU A 136 8.19 -8.53 5.22
CA LEU A 136 8.09 -8.63 3.77
C LEU A 136 6.64 -8.46 3.30
N GLU A 137 5.69 -8.99 4.07
CA GLU A 137 4.26 -8.78 3.81
C GLU A 137 3.85 -7.31 3.99
N ARG A 138 4.26 -6.67 5.09
CA ARG A 138 3.96 -5.23 5.34
C ARG A 138 4.54 -4.32 4.26
N MET A 139 5.70 -4.68 3.70
CA MET A 139 6.31 -3.97 2.57
C MET A 139 5.71 -4.38 1.21
N SER A 140 4.70 -5.24 1.17
CA SER A 140 4.08 -5.76 -0.05
C SER A 140 5.07 -6.48 -0.99
N MET A 141 6.16 -7.02 -0.47
CA MET A 141 7.14 -7.81 -1.24
C MET A 141 6.66 -9.24 -1.48
N VAL A 142 5.94 -9.79 -0.50
CA VAL A 142 5.28 -11.10 -0.59
C VAL A 142 3.81 -10.99 -0.18
N THR A 143 2.99 -11.93 -0.64
CA THR A 143 1.67 -12.20 -0.09
C THR A 143 1.69 -13.50 0.68
N HIS A 144 0.96 -13.56 1.78
CA HIS A 144 0.65 -14.78 2.50
C HIS A 144 -0.85 -15.06 2.40
N GLN A 145 -1.23 -16.17 1.77
CA GLN A 145 -2.62 -16.58 1.63
C GLN A 145 -2.72 -18.10 1.76
N ASN A 146 -3.65 -18.58 2.59
CA ASN A 146 -3.91 -20.01 2.80
C ASN A 146 -2.66 -20.83 3.18
N GLY A 147 -1.76 -20.25 3.99
CA GLY A 147 -0.52 -20.91 4.42
C GLY A 147 0.55 -21.03 3.32
N VAL A 148 0.48 -20.15 2.32
CA VAL A 148 1.41 -20.11 1.18
C VAL A 148 1.94 -18.70 1.01
N TYR A 149 3.26 -18.59 0.90
CA TYR A 149 3.98 -17.38 0.55
C TYR A 149 4.23 -17.31 -0.96
N ALA A 150 3.97 -16.15 -1.55
CA ALA A 150 4.27 -15.87 -2.96
C ALA A 150 4.86 -14.48 -3.12
N ILE A 151 5.82 -14.32 -4.04
CA ILE A 151 6.37 -13.00 -4.36
C ILE A 151 5.38 -12.17 -5.19
N THR A 152 5.22 -10.90 -4.81
CA THR A 152 4.31 -9.96 -5.50
C THR A 152 4.96 -9.38 -6.76
N PRO A 153 4.20 -8.68 -7.63
CA PRO A 153 4.80 -7.87 -8.69
C PRO A 153 5.79 -6.83 -8.15
N LEU A 154 5.52 -6.20 -7.01
CA LEU A 154 6.41 -5.22 -6.39
C LEU A 154 7.70 -5.88 -5.86
N GLY A 155 7.60 -7.07 -5.26
CA GLY A 155 8.78 -7.84 -4.85
C GLY A 155 9.66 -8.25 -6.04
N ARG A 156 9.06 -8.61 -7.18
CA ARG A 156 9.81 -8.88 -8.41
C ARG A 156 10.48 -7.63 -8.98
N ASP A 157 9.74 -6.51 -9.01
CA ASP A 157 10.28 -5.22 -9.45
C ASP A 157 11.43 -4.74 -8.56
N PHE A 158 11.35 -5.00 -7.25
CA PHE A 158 12.44 -4.75 -6.32
C PHE A 158 13.71 -5.54 -6.66
N LEU A 159 13.59 -6.82 -7.03
CA LEU A 159 14.75 -7.61 -7.48
C LEU A 159 15.36 -7.04 -8.77
N PHE A 160 14.54 -6.57 -9.72
CA PHE A 160 15.05 -5.86 -10.89
C PHE A 160 15.75 -4.55 -10.52
N TYR A 161 15.22 -3.79 -9.56
CA TYR A 161 15.84 -2.58 -9.06
C TYR A 161 17.24 -2.82 -8.49
N LEU A 162 17.47 -3.94 -7.77
CA LEU A 162 18.81 -4.29 -7.27
C LEU A 162 19.82 -4.45 -8.41
N VAL A 163 19.40 -5.10 -9.49
CA VAL A 163 20.23 -5.31 -10.68
C VAL A 163 20.47 -4.00 -11.43
N ASP A 164 19.42 -3.20 -11.66
CA ASP A 164 19.47 -1.90 -12.36
C ASP A 164 20.43 -0.92 -11.66
N THR A 165 20.45 -0.94 -10.33
CA THR A 165 21.25 -0.01 -9.50
C THR A 165 22.61 -0.56 -9.09
N GLY A 166 22.91 -1.83 -9.37
CA GLY A 166 24.16 -2.49 -8.97
C GLY A 166 24.33 -2.63 -7.45
N LEU A 167 23.21 -2.65 -6.70
CA LEU A 167 23.22 -2.77 -5.25
C LEU A 167 23.55 -4.20 -4.82
N THR A 168 24.35 -4.34 -3.74
CA THR A 168 24.70 -5.67 -3.23
C THR A 168 23.49 -6.35 -2.58
N GLU A 169 23.28 -7.61 -2.94
CA GLU A 169 22.30 -8.50 -2.31
C GLU A 169 22.83 -9.11 -1.01
N ASN A 170 24.17 -9.20 -0.89
CA ASN A 170 24.87 -9.70 0.29
C ASN A 170 24.97 -8.59 1.33
N LYS A 171 23.82 -8.19 1.86
CA LYS A 171 23.76 -7.22 2.94
C LYS A 171 24.12 -7.90 4.27
N PRO A 172 24.86 -7.20 5.16
CA PRO A 172 24.97 -7.62 6.54
C PRO A 172 23.58 -7.67 7.17
N LEU A 173 23.50 -8.37 8.30
CA LEU A 173 22.34 -8.32 9.19
C LEU A 173 21.88 -6.89 9.43
#